data_AF-A0A7V1SMY0-F1
#
_entry.id   AF-A0A7V1SMY0-F1
#
_cell.length_a   1.000
_cell.length_b   1.000
_cell.length_c   1.000
_cell.angle_alpha   90.00
_cell.angle_beta   90.00
_cell.angle_gamma   90.00
#
_symmetry.space_group_name_H-M   'P 1'
#
loop_
_entity.id
_entity.type
_entity.pdbx_description
1 polymer ?
#
loop_
_entity_poly.entity_id
_entity_poly.type
_entity_poly.pdbx_seq_one_letter_code
_entity_poly.pdbx_strand_id
1 'polypeptide(L)'
;PAYQGNPQAITQLYRDIELPQANISEPQFTLQQPVNSNINSGGKDFDITHHHEEVEESLSLVEKESDLIRKALKKHKGKRKLAANELGISERTLYRKIKELDL
;
A
#
# COMPACT_ATOMS: atom_id res chain seq x y z
N PRO A 1 -1.42 36.79 -2.72
CA PRO A 1 -1.57 36.32 -4.11
C PRO A 1 -1.63 34.78 -4.16
N ALA A 2 -2.80 34.22 -4.48
CA ALA A 2 -2.99 32.78 -4.62
C ALA A 2 -2.39 32.31 -5.96
N TYR A 3 -1.52 31.30 -5.91
CA TYR A 3 -1.03 30.65 -7.12
C TYR A 3 -2.17 29.83 -7.73
N GLN A 4 -2.81 30.38 -8.76
CA GLN A 4 -3.73 29.65 -9.62
C GLN A 4 -2.89 28.73 -10.51
N GLY A 5 -2.60 27.52 -10.02
CA GLY A 5 -1.90 26.50 -10.81
C GLY A 5 -2.68 26.24 -12.09
N ASN A 6 -2.07 26.49 -13.23
CA ASN A 6 -2.68 26.29 -14.55
C ASN A 6 -2.58 24.80 -14.91
N PRO A 7 -3.66 24.00 -14.80
CA PRO A 7 -3.58 22.54 -14.99
C PRO A 7 -3.18 22.15 -16.42
N GLN A 8 -3.35 23.09 -17.35
CA GLN A 8 -2.99 22.95 -18.76
C GLN A 8 -1.46 22.92 -19.00
N ALA A 9 -0.66 23.39 -18.04
CA ALA A 9 0.80 23.42 -18.17
C ALA A 9 1.42 22.02 -18.21
N ILE A 10 0.84 21.07 -17.45
CA ILE A 10 1.28 19.68 -17.45
C ILE A 10 1.04 19.05 -18.83
N THR A 11 -0.13 19.29 -19.43
CA THR A 11 -0.49 18.73 -20.74
C THR A 11 0.48 19.18 -21.85
N GLN A 12 0.94 20.43 -21.82
CA GLN A 12 1.89 20.92 -22.81
C GLN A 12 3.28 20.29 -22.67
N LEU A 13 3.75 20.05 -21.44
CA LEU A 13 5.03 19.39 -21.19
C LEU A 13 5.08 17.95 -21.73
N TYR A 14 3.97 17.21 -21.69
CA TYR A 14 3.92 15.85 -22.22
C TYR A 14 4.00 15.79 -23.75
N ARG A 15 3.40 16.77 -24.44
CA ARG A 15 3.43 16.88 -25.90
C ARG A 15 4.84 17.16 -26.41
N ASP A 16 5.59 18.01 -25.72
CA ASP A 16 6.93 18.43 -26.17
C ASP A 16 8.01 17.34 -25.92
N ILE A 17 7.65 16.22 -25.27
CA ILE A 17 8.52 15.06 -25.01
C ILE A 17 8.16 13.86 -25.93
N GLU A 18 7.48 14.09 -27.06
CA GLU A 18 7.11 13.04 -28.02
C GLU A 18 8.31 12.20 -28.50
N LEU A 19 8.51 11.04 -27.87
CA LEU A 19 9.31 9.93 -28.41
C LEU A 19 8.50 9.25 -29.51
N PRO A 20 9.09 8.94 -30.68
CA PRO A 20 8.39 8.26 -31.75
C PRO A 20 7.98 6.85 -31.30
N GLN A 21 6.67 6.66 -31.09
CA GLN A 21 6.06 5.38 -30.74
C GLN A 21 6.17 4.44 -31.95
N ALA A 22 7.15 3.55 -31.93
CA ALA A 22 7.15 2.36 -32.77
C ALA A 22 5.99 1.45 -32.32
N ASN A 23 5.08 1.22 -33.26
CA ASN A 23 3.87 0.39 -33.22
C ASN A 23 3.94 -0.85 -32.31
N ILE A 24 3.54 -0.73 -31.05
CA ILE A 24 3.25 -1.86 -30.14
C ILE A 24 1.82 -1.69 -29.64
N SER A 25 0.99 -2.71 -29.85
CA SER A 25 -0.41 -2.81 -29.47
C SER A 25 -0.56 -2.79 -27.93
N GLU A 26 -0.57 -1.62 -27.31
CA GLU A 26 -0.87 -1.47 -25.88
C GLU A 26 -2.34 -1.08 -25.62
N PRO A 27 -2.98 -1.63 -24.57
CA PRO A 27 -4.34 -1.27 -24.21
C PRO A 27 -4.37 0.18 -23.73
N GLN A 28 -5.06 1.04 -24.48
CA GLN A 28 -5.30 2.44 -24.13
C GLN A 28 -6.09 2.53 -22.82
N PHE A 29 -5.44 2.95 -21.73
CA PHE A 29 -6.11 3.40 -20.51
C PHE A 29 -6.83 4.72 -20.82
N THR A 30 -8.10 4.64 -21.17
CA THR A 30 -8.93 5.83 -21.36
C THR A 30 -9.36 6.34 -19.99
N LEU A 31 -8.88 7.53 -19.61
CA LEU A 31 -9.34 8.20 -18.40
C LEU A 31 -10.73 8.80 -18.69
N GLN A 32 -11.79 8.03 -18.40
CA GLN A 32 -13.17 8.50 -18.51
C GLN A 32 -13.44 9.58 -17.46
N GLN A 33 -13.82 10.77 -17.92
CA GLN A 33 -14.33 11.84 -17.06
C GLN A 33 -15.65 11.37 -16.42
N PRO A 34 -15.84 11.59 -15.11
CA PRO A 34 -17.09 11.20 -14.45
C PRO A 34 -18.25 12.00 -15.05
N VAL A 35 -19.23 11.31 -15.60
CA VAL A 35 -20.53 11.88 -15.96
C VAL A 35 -21.31 12.10 -14.66
N ASN A 36 -21.68 13.35 -14.39
CA ASN A 36 -22.47 13.71 -13.22
C ASN A 36 -23.92 13.28 -13.43
N SER A 37 -24.21 11.99 -13.21
CA SER A 37 -25.58 11.48 -13.17
C SER A 37 -26.21 11.86 -11.83
N ASN A 38 -26.93 12.99 -11.83
CA ASN A 38 -27.83 13.36 -10.75
C ASN A 38 -28.95 12.29 -10.67
N ILE A 39 -28.84 11.38 -9.70
CA ILE A 39 -29.93 10.46 -9.33
C ILE A 39 -30.27 10.75 -7.87
N ASN A 40 -31.26 11.62 -7.68
CA ASN A 40 -32.04 11.68 -6.46
C ASN A 40 -32.95 10.45 -6.41
N SER A 41 -32.70 9.49 -5.52
CA SER A 41 -33.71 8.54 -5.05
C SER A 41 -33.24 7.72 -3.85
N GLY A 42 -33.90 7.93 -2.70
CA GLY A 42 -34.21 6.86 -1.75
C GLY A 42 -33.23 6.71 -0.60
N GLY A 43 -33.63 7.20 0.58
CA GLY A 43 -32.82 7.21 1.78
C GLY A 43 -32.44 5.83 2.31
N LYS A 44 -31.23 5.78 2.88
CA LYS A 44 -30.94 5.17 4.17
C LYS A 44 -29.79 5.98 4.76
N ASP A 45 -30.10 6.79 5.77
CA ASP A 45 -29.10 7.40 6.63
C ASP A 45 -28.40 6.27 7.39
N PHE A 46 -27.34 5.72 6.79
CA PHE A 46 -26.37 4.92 7.51
C PHE A 46 -25.53 5.91 8.34
N ASP A 47 -26.04 6.22 9.54
CA ASP A 47 -25.22 6.77 10.61
C ASP A 47 -24.18 5.71 11.00
N ILE A 48 -23.11 5.64 10.21
CA ILE A 48 -21.89 4.96 10.60
C ILE A 48 -21.07 6.03 11.31
N THR A 49 -21.49 6.36 12.53
CA THR A 49 -20.61 6.94 13.54
C THR A 49 -19.43 5.98 13.67
N HIS A 50 -18.34 6.26 12.94
CA HIS A 50 -17.05 5.61 13.06
C HIS A 50 -16.44 6.04 14.39
N HIS A 51 -16.96 5.48 15.48
CA HIS A 51 -16.22 5.40 16.72
C HIS A 51 -15.21 4.25 16.55
N HIS A 52 -14.21 4.45 15.69
CA HIS A 52 -13.12 3.50 15.53
C HIS A 52 -12.22 3.67 16.75
N GLU A 53 -12.39 2.78 17.72
CA GLU A 53 -11.49 2.64 18.87
C GLU A 53 -10.15 2.05 18.36
N GLU A 54 -9.36 2.87 17.67
CA GLU A 54 -8.02 2.54 17.17
C GLU A 54 -6.98 2.65 18.29
N VAL A 55 -6.98 1.78 19.30
CA VAL A 55 -5.88 1.90 20.30
C VAL A 55 -5.28 0.57 20.79
N GLU A 56 -5.91 -0.60 20.63
CA GLU A 56 -5.38 -1.83 21.24
C GLU A 56 -4.75 -2.88 20.29
N GLU A 57 -4.98 -2.82 18.97
CA GLU A 57 -4.43 -3.85 18.05
C GLU A 57 -2.98 -3.59 17.60
N SER A 58 -2.52 -2.34 17.60
CA SER A 58 -1.19 -1.99 17.08
C SER A 58 -0.06 -2.53 17.96
N LEU A 59 -0.21 -2.50 19.29
CA LEU A 59 0.70 -3.20 20.22
C LEU A 59 0.62 -4.73 20.03
N SER A 60 -0.59 -5.26 19.87
CA SER A 60 -0.84 -6.70 19.75
C SER A 60 -0.17 -7.32 18.50
N LEU A 61 -0.17 -6.61 17.37
CA LEU A 61 0.38 -7.15 16.12
C LEU A 61 1.90 -7.31 16.19
N VAL A 62 2.60 -6.33 16.75
CA VAL A 62 4.06 -6.34 16.89
C VAL A 62 4.50 -7.45 17.86
N GLU A 63 3.78 -7.62 18.97
CA GLU A 63 4.04 -8.72 19.91
C GLU A 63 3.86 -10.09 19.25
N LYS A 64 2.75 -10.30 18.53
CA LYS A 64 2.49 -11.53 17.78
C LYS A 64 3.59 -11.81 16.74
N GLU A 65 4.00 -10.79 16.01
CA GLU A 65 5.11 -10.90 15.05
C GLU A 65 6.42 -11.31 15.76
N SER A 66 6.75 -10.66 16.88
CA SER A 66 7.96 -10.97 17.66
C SER A 66 7.97 -12.42 18.17
N ASP A 67 6.84 -12.93 18.62
CA ASP A 67 6.69 -14.30 19.11
C ASP A 67 6.80 -15.33 18.00
N LEU A 68 6.21 -15.07 16.83
CA LEU A 68 6.35 -15.92 15.66
C LEU A 68 7.82 -16.01 15.22
N ILE A 69 8.52 -14.87 15.18
CA ILE A 69 9.94 -14.80 14.85
C ILE A 69 10.78 -15.58 15.87
N ARG A 70 10.56 -15.38 17.18
CA ARG A 70 11.25 -16.15 18.24
C ARG A 70 11.01 -17.64 18.10
N LYS A 71 9.76 -18.07 17.87
CA LYS A 71 9.39 -19.49 17.74
C LYS A 71 10.06 -20.12 16.52
N ALA A 72 10.03 -19.45 15.37
CA ALA A 72 10.67 -19.94 14.14
C ALA A 72 12.20 -20.05 14.30
N LEU A 73 12.84 -19.04 14.89
CA LEU A 73 14.28 -19.07 15.17
C LEU A 73 14.63 -20.18 16.15
N LYS A 74 13.87 -20.36 17.24
CA LYS A 74 14.09 -21.43 18.22
C LYS A 74 13.95 -22.82 17.57
N LYS A 75 12.90 -23.02 16.75
CA LYS A 75 12.64 -24.27 16.03
C LYS A 75 13.78 -24.64 15.08
N HIS A 76 14.32 -23.65 14.37
CA HIS A 76 15.43 -23.83 13.42
C HIS A 76 16.82 -23.60 14.01
N LYS A 77 16.95 -23.56 15.35
CA LYS A 77 18.23 -23.37 16.07
C LYS A 77 19.01 -22.12 15.60
N GLY A 78 18.30 -21.02 15.37
CA GLY A 78 18.86 -19.74 14.93
C GLY A 78 19.20 -19.66 13.43
N LYS A 79 18.92 -20.70 12.64
CA LYS A 79 19.18 -20.69 11.19
C LYS A 79 18.19 -19.75 10.48
N ARG A 80 18.61 -18.49 10.27
CA ARG A 80 17.81 -17.40 9.66
C ARG A 80 17.16 -17.80 8.34
N LYS A 81 17.88 -18.44 7.42
CA LYS A 81 17.33 -18.89 6.14
C LYS A 81 16.14 -19.85 6.27
N LEU A 82 16.20 -20.81 7.21
CA LEU A 82 15.12 -21.78 7.42
C LEU A 82 13.92 -21.15 8.15
N ALA A 83 14.19 -20.32 9.16
CA ALA A 83 13.15 -19.58 9.86
C ALA A 83 12.41 -18.62 8.92
N ALA A 84 13.14 -17.91 8.05
CA ALA A 84 12.54 -17.02 7.05
C ALA A 84 11.66 -17.78 6.04
N ASN A 85 12.11 -18.97 5.60
CA ASN A 85 11.33 -19.83 4.72
C ASN A 85 10.03 -20.32 5.37
N GLU A 86 10.06 -20.73 6.64
CA GLU A 86 8.85 -21.12 7.39
C GLU A 86 7.87 -19.94 7.57
N LEU A 87 8.40 -18.74 7.83
CA LEU A 87 7.60 -17.53 7.97
C LEU A 87 7.11 -16.97 6.62
N GLY A 88 7.54 -17.53 5.49
CA GLY A 88 7.17 -17.05 4.15
C GLY A 88 7.77 -15.68 3.78
N ILE A 89 8.88 -15.29 4.39
CA ILE A 89 9.55 -14.00 4.15
C ILE A 89 11.00 -14.19 3.67
N SER A 90 11.59 -13.14 3.13
CA SER A 90 13.01 -13.16 2.77
C SER A 90 13.90 -13.14 4.03
N GLU A 91 15.10 -13.72 3.92
CA GLU A 91 16.10 -13.66 5.00
C GLU A 91 16.47 -12.21 5.35
N ARG A 92 16.49 -11.32 4.35
CA ARG A 92 16.71 -9.87 4.54
C ARG A 92 15.60 -9.23 5.38
N THR A 93 14.34 -9.60 5.13
CA THR A 93 13.19 -9.12 5.91
C THR A 93 13.30 -9.60 7.35
N LEU A 94 13.60 -10.89 7.56
CA LEU A 94 13.77 -11.46 8.90
C LEU A 94 14.90 -10.76 9.67
N TYR A 95 16.04 -10.51 9.03
CA TYR A 95 17.15 -9.80 9.66
C TYR A 95 16.77 -8.40 10.15
N ARG A 96 16.02 -7.64 9.33
CA ARG A 96 15.57 -6.31 9.72
C ARG A 96 14.63 -6.37 10.92
N LYS A 97 13.67 -7.30 10.91
CA LYS A 97 12.72 -7.50 12.02
C LYS A 97 13.40 -7.87 13.33
N ILE A 98 14.40 -8.76 13.29
CA ILE A 98 15.21 -9.10 14.48
C ILE A 98 15.87 -7.85 15.06
N LYS A 99 16.43 -6.99 14.20
CA LYS A 99 17.08 -5.74 14.63
C LYS A 99 16.08 -4.70 15.18
N GLU A 100 14.90 -4.59 14.58
CA GLU A 100 13.83 -3.66 15.03
C GLU A 100 13.22 -4.07 16.38
N LEU A 101 13.17 -5.38 16.64
CA LEU A 101 12.54 -5.97 17.83
C LEU A 101 13.53 -6.34 18.95
N ASP A 102 14.82 -6.05 18.76
CA ASP A 102 15.93 -6.37 19.68
C ASP A 102 15.95 -7.86 20.12
N LEU A 103 15.86 -8.76 19.14
CA LEU A 103 15.77 -10.23 19.31
C LEU A 103 17.10 -10.97 19.19
#